data_AF-A0A8T0A753-F1
#
_entry.id   AF-A0A8T0A753-F1
#
_cell.length_a   1.000
_cell.length_b   1.000
_cell.length_c   1.000
_cell.angle_alpha   90.00
_cell.angle_beta   90.00
_cell.angle_gamma   90.00
#
_symmetry.space_group_name_H-M   'P 1'
#
loop_
_entity.id
_entity.type
_entity.pdbx_description
1 polymer ?
#
loop_
_entity_poly.entity_id
_entity_poly.type
_entity_poly.pdbx_seq_one_letter_code
_entity_poly.pdbx_strand_id
1 'polypeptide(L)'
;MERVECEGVSVFLLIILAVHHHTVEAEVEVKKMDMAPYAVDFDFLECRNEMLKAVTETGGLLQKELDADKEFKTLWSKNDDVCQKSVPGGTPDHVRALHVYANSKNSFRKRFNNLVQIKGANVTTYKDGFHFKSLYFFLMDSMRLLKHTNSCRNVYYATKNKYMADEKAEVRFGRFMNAVNTKSSQIETIDTEEGGTFFSINSCFVFNVEENTCKSDEMQNIISPVEVFRVQSVKVKTTNDNTKYKEITLQHSRFLSTPSCPFLPRNTADVGASTSLFFILLTVTASLLTQFSLSP
;
A
#
# COMPACT_ATOMS: atom_id res chain seq x y z
N MET A 1 -2.20 44.74 65.69
CA MET A 1 -2.85 44.77 64.37
C MET A 1 -1.80 44.38 63.35
N GLU A 2 -2.08 43.30 62.64
CA GLU A 2 -1.13 42.36 62.04
C GLU A 2 -0.13 42.97 61.06
N ARG A 3 1.12 42.52 61.23
CA ARG A 3 2.20 42.64 60.26
C ARG A 3 1.98 41.49 59.26
N VAL A 4 1.43 41.78 58.09
CA VAL A 4 1.34 40.78 57.01
C VAL A 4 2.71 40.70 56.37
N GLU A 5 3.45 39.65 56.74
CA GLU A 5 4.68 39.23 56.08
C GLU A 5 4.33 38.74 54.67
N CYS A 6 4.85 39.41 53.64
CA CYS A 6 4.94 38.82 52.31
C CYS A 6 6.02 37.74 52.35
N GLU A 7 5.67 36.54 52.80
CA GLU A 7 6.50 35.36 52.60
C GLU A 7 6.55 35.04 51.09
N GLY A 8 7.77 34.85 50.60
CA GLY A 8 8.09 34.73 49.20
C GLY A 8 7.30 33.62 48.52
N VAL A 9 6.61 33.97 47.43
CA VAL A 9 6.20 32.99 46.43
C VAL A 9 7.47 32.26 45.99
N SER A 10 7.58 31.01 46.42
CA SER A 10 8.75 30.18 46.15
C SER A 10 9.03 30.18 44.65
N VAL A 11 10.27 30.47 44.26
CA VAL A 11 10.72 30.38 42.86
C VAL A 11 10.43 28.99 42.29
N PHE A 12 10.41 27.96 43.14
CA PHE A 12 9.95 26.61 42.77
C PHE A 12 8.47 26.57 42.36
N LEU A 13 7.58 27.35 42.98
CA LEU A 13 6.17 27.40 42.60
C LEU A 13 6.00 28.07 41.21
N LEU A 14 6.77 29.11 40.92
CA LEU A 14 6.80 29.75 39.59
C LEU A 14 7.40 28.81 38.54
N ILE A 15 8.43 28.04 38.90
CA ILE A 15 8.99 27.01 38.01
C ILE A 15 7.99 25.86 37.81
N ILE A 16 7.27 25.41 38.84
CA ILE A 16 6.24 24.36 38.72
C ILE A 16 5.08 24.84 37.86
N LEU A 17 4.67 26.10 37.97
CA LEU A 17 3.66 26.72 37.10
C LEU A 17 4.18 26.88 35.66
N ALA A 18 5.43 27.27 35.46
CA ALA A 18 6.05 27.34 34.13
C ALA A 18 6.23 25.95 33.49
N VAL A 19 6.54 24.92 34.30
CA VAL A 19 6.67 23.52 33.87
C VAL A 19 5.28 22.89 33.63
N HIS A 20 4.24 23.28 34.37
CA HIS A 20 2.84 22.91 34.07
C HIS A 20 2.27 23.67 32.85
N HIS A 21 2.79 24.86 32.53
CA HIS A 21 2.47 25.61 31.31
C HIS A 21 3.31 25.21 30.10
N HIS A 22 4.33 24.36 30.25
CA HIS A 22 4.86 23.59 29.13
C HIS A 22 3.92 22.41 28.86
N THR A 23 2.70 22.75 28.40
CA THR A 23 1.98 21.88 27.48
C THR A 23 2.93 21.60 26.34
N VAL A 24 3.42 20.37 26.27
CA VAL A 24 4.05 19.84 25.06
C VAL A 24 2.96 19.85 24.00
N GLU A 25 2.84 20.95 23.26
CA GLU A 25 2.13 20.95 21.99
C GLU A 25 2.93 19.99 21.10
N ALA A 26 2.47 18.74 21.02
CA ALA A 26 2.96 17.83 20.01
C ALA A 26 2.61 18.45 18.66
N GLU A 27 3.61 19.00 17.95
CA GLU A 27 3.41 19.48 16.58
C GLU A 27 2.76 18.34 15.78
N VAL A 28 1.54 18.60 15.28
CA VAL A 28 0.84 17.61 14.46
C VAL A 28 1.62 17.45 13.15
N GLU A 29 2.32 16.32 13.02
CA GLU A 29 3.10 15.98 11.83
C GLU A 29 2.19 16.01 10.59
N VAL A 30 2.42 16.96 9.69
CA VAL A 30 1.68 17.06 8.43
C VAL A 30 2.41 16.28 7.33
N LYS A 31 1.75 15.26 6.78
CA LYS A 31 2.31 14.35 5.79
C LYS A 31 2.10 14.87 4.38
N LYS A 32 3.17 15.25 3.68
CA LYS A 32 3.10 15.58 2.26
C LYS A 32 2.97 14.30 1.44
N MET A 33 1.95 14.25 0.57
CA MET A 33 1.76 13.15 -0.37
C MET A 33 2.77 13.28 -1.52
N ASP A 34 3.28 12.14 -1.97
CA ASP A 34 4.21 12.02 -3.08
C ASP A 34 3.86 10.80 -3.94
N MET A 35 4.79 10.37 -4.80
CA MET A 35 4.63 9.19 -5.66
C MET A 35 5.00 7.87 -4.96
N ALA A 36 5.19 7.87 -3.64
CA ALA A 36 5.57 6.71 -2.82
C ALA A 36 6.72 5.88 -3.43
N PRO A 37 7.92 6.45 -3.63
CA PRO A 37 9.01 5.82 -4.39
C PRO A 37 9.59 4.55 -3.74
N TYR A 38 9.26 4.29 -2.48
CA TYR A 38 9.74 3.13 -1.72
C TYR A 38 8.68 2.04 -1.54
N ALA A 39 7.52 2.19 -2.19
CA ALA A 39 6.41 1.26 -2.06
C ALA A 39 6.71 -0.07 -2.77
N VAL A 40 6.27 -1.17 -2.16
CA VAL A 40 6.17 -2.48 -2.81
C VAL A 40 5.02 -2.40 -3.80
N ASP A 41 5.33 -2.39 -5.09
CA ASP A 41 4.37 -2.24 -6.18
C ASP A 41 4.53 -3.29 -7.29
N PHE A 42 5.00 -4.49 -6.93
CA PHE A 42 5.18 -5.59 -7.87
C PHE A 42 3.86 -6.09 -8.44
N ASP A 43 3.81 -6.28 -9.75
CA ASP A 43 2.62 -6.81 -10.38
C ASP A 43 2.61 -8.35 -10.49
N PHE A 44 3.73 -9.03 -10.64
CA PHE A 44 3.77 -10.49 -10.84
C PHE A 44 3.08 -11.00 -12.12
N LEU A 45 2.76 -10.15 -13.08
CA LEU A 45 1.99 -10.56 -14.27
C LEU A 45 2.70 -11.65 -15.08
N GLU A 46 4.00 -11.49 -15.27
CA GLU A 46 4.81 -12.38 -16.11
C GLU A 46 5.20 -13.71 -15.43
N CYS A 47 4.94 -13.85 -14.12
CA CYS A 47 5.38 -14.99 -13.32
C CYS A 47 4.32 -15.49 -12.34
N ARG A 48 3.04 -15.18 -12.61
CA ARG A 48 1.95 -15.45 -11.68
C ARG A 48 1.91 -16.91 -11.23
N ASN A 49 2.14 -17.84 -12.15
CA ASN A 49 2.07 -19.28 -11.88
C ASN A 49 3.26 -19.74 -11.03
N GLU A 50 4.47 -19.26 -11.33
CA GLU A 50 5.68 -19.54 -10.58
C GLU A 50 5.60 -18.95 -9.17
N MET A 51 5.06 -17.74 -9.05
CA MET A 51 4.77 -17.09 -7.77
C MET A 51 3.76 -17.89 -6.95
N LEU A 52 2.64 -18.29 -7.57
CA LEU A 52 1.62 -19.09 -6.91
C LEU A 52 2.19 -20.42 -6.41
N LYS A 53 3.02 -21.09 -7.22
CA LYS A 53 3.72 -22.31 -6.83
C LYS A 53 4.68 -22.07 -5.66
N ALA A 54 5.59 -21.09 -5.77
CA ALA A 54 6.57 -20.80 -4.73
C ALA A 54 5.94 -20.38 -3.40
N VAL A 55 4.76 -19.75 -3.45
CA VAL A 55 3.99 -19.36 -2.27
C VAL A 55 3.31 -20.57 -1.63
N THR A 56 2.70 -21.46 -2.42
CA THR A 56 1.79 -22.51 -1.93
C THR A 56 2.41 -23.91 -1.81
N GLU A 57 3.58 -24.16 -2.41
CA GLU A 57 4.24 -25.47 -2.31
C GLU A 57 4.55 -25.85 -0.85
N THR A 58 4.67 -27.15 -0.58
CA THR A 58 4.99 -27.64 0.77
C THR A 58 6.32 -27.06 1.26
N GLY A 59 6.30 -26.35 2.38
CA GLY A 59 7.48 -25.62 2.89
C GLY A 59 7.82 -24.34 2.09
N GLY A 60 6.89 -23.88 1.25
CA GLY A 60 6.97 -22.66 0.47
C GLY A 60 6.89 -21.39 1.31
N LEU A 61 6.78 -20.25 0.62
CA LEU A 61 6.91 -18.94 1.25
C LEU A 61 5.82 -18.67 2.28
N LEU A 62 4.56 -19.03 2.00
CA LEU A 62 3.47 -18.80 2.94
C LEU A 62 3.71 -19.53 4.26
N GLN A 63 4.07 -20.82 4.20
CA GLN A 63 4.34 -21.60 5.41
C GLN A 63 5.47 -20.98 6.24
N LYS A 64 6.55 -20.55 5.59
CA LYS A 64 7.68 -19.87 6.26
C LYS A 64 7.26 -18.57 6.93
N GLU A 65 6.45 -17.75 6.27
CA GLU A 65 5.96 -16.48 6.82
C GLU A 65 4.98 -16.70 7.98
N LEU A 66 4.13 -17.72 7.91
CA LEU A 66 3.23 -18.10 9.01
C LEU A 66 4.03 -18.62 10.21
N ASP A 67 5.05 -19.46 9.99
CA ASP A 67 5.86 -19.97 11.10
C ASP A 67 6.71 -18.89 11.78
N ALA A 68 7.08 -17.83 11.04
CA ALA A 68 7.83 -16.69 11.58
C ALA A 68 6.96 -15.65 12.30
N ASP A 69 5.66 -15.54 11.98
CA ASP A 69 4.75 -14.54 12.55
C ASP A 69 3.50 -15.16 13.17
N LYS A 70 3.48 -15.24 14.51
CA LYS A 70 2.38 -15.83 15.28
C LYS A 70 1.04 -15.12 15.06
N GLU A 71 1.03 -13.80 14.88
CA GLU A 71 -0.21 -13.06 14.64
C GLU A 71 -0.75 -13.39 13.24
N PHE A 72 0.12 -13.41 12.23
CA PHE A 72 -0.26 -13.78 10.87
C PHE A 72 -0.74 -15.23 10.79
N LYS A 73 -0.04 -16.17 11.42
CA LYS A 73 -0.48 -17.57 11.56
C LYS A 73 -1.86 -17.69 12.18
N THR A 74 -2.07 -16.98 13.28
CA THR A 74 -3.36 -16.99 13.99
C THR A 74 -4.48 -16.47 13.08
N LEU A 75 -4.25 -15.37 12.37
CA LEU A 75 -5.23 -14.81 11.43
C LEU A 75 -5.51 -15.76 10.26
N TRP A 76 -4.47 -16.38 9.70
CA TRP A 76 -4.59 -17.30 8.57
C TRP A 76 -5.30 -18.60 8.93
N SER A 77 -5.08 -19.12 10.13
CA SER A 77 -5.71 -20.36 10.62
C SER A 77 -7.15 -20.18 11.11
N LYS A 78 -7.65 -18.94 11.23
CA LYS A 78 -9.07 -18.73 11.49
C LYS A 78 -9.88 -19.27 10.31
N ASN A 79 -10.71 -20.26 10.60
CA ASN A 79 -11.71 -20.72 9.66
C ASN A 79 -13.04 -20.05 10.04
N ASP A 80 -13.57 -19.23 9.14
CA ASP A 80 -14.99 -18.95 9.13
C ASP A 80 -15.63 -20.07 8.31
N ASP A 81 -16.11 -21.11 9.01
CA ASP A 81 -16.52 -22.43 8.47
C ASP A 81 -17.68 -22.39 7.44
N VAL A 82 -18.12 -21.20 7.00
CA VAL A 82 -19.32 -21.00 6.15
C VAL A 82 -19.00 -20.20 4.88
N CYS A 83 -17.73 -19.96 4.55
CA CYS A 83 -17.38 -19.12 3.42
C CYS A 83 -17.36 -19.87 2.07
N GLN A 84 -18.48 -19.87 1.35
CA GLN A 84 -18.59 -20.45 -0.02
C GLN A 84 -18.15 -19.48 -1.14
N LYS A 85 -17.59 -18.31 -0.80
CA LYS A 85 -17.09 -17.36 -1.80
C LYS A 85 -15.82 -17.89 -2.46
N SER A 86 -15.66 -17.56 -3.74
CA SER A 86 -14.48 -17.92 -4.52
C SER A 86 -13.99 -16.71 -5.30
N VAL A 87 -12.69 -16.70 -5.57
CA VAL A 87 -12.08 -15.77 -6.53
C VAL A 87 -11.96 -16.50 -7.86
N PRO A 88 -12.68 -16.10 -8.93
CA PRO A 88 -12.57 -16.73 -10.24
C PRO A 88 -11.12 -16.75 -10.73
N GLY A 89 -10.61 -17.92 -11.14
CA GLY A 89 -9.21 -18.08 -11.54
C GLY A 89 -8.18 -18.05 -10.39
N GLY A 90 -8.65 -17.94 -9.14
CA GLY A 90 -7.85 -17.99 -7.93
C GLY A 90 -7.94 -19.35 -7.21
N THR A 91 -7.35 -19.39 -6.03
CA THR A 91 -7.32 -20.55 -5.10
C THR A 91 -8.03 -20.20 -3.80
N PRO A 92 -8.33 -21.17 -2.91
CA PRO A 92 -8.87 -20.88 -1.57
C PRO A 92 -8.00 -19.89 -0.77
N ASP A 93 -6.68 -19.87 -1.00
CA ASP A 93 -5.77 -18.93 -0.33
C ASP A 93 -6.00 -17.48 -0.74
N HIS A 94 -6.56 -17.21 -1.92
CA HIS A 94 -6.94 -15.86 -2.35
C HIS A 94 -8.07 -15.31 -1.47
N VAL A 95 -9.13 -16.12 -1.31
CA VAL A 95 -10.26 -15.79 -0.43
C VAL A 95 -9.79 -15.62 1.01
N ARG A 96 -8.90 -16.52 1.47
CA ARG A 96 -8.32 -16.47 2.81
C ARG A 96 -7.48 -15.21 3.02
N ALA A 97 -6.65 -14.81 2.06
CA ALA A 97 -5.85 -13.59 2.14
C ALA A 97 -6.71 -12.32 2.22
N LEU A 98 -7.77 -12.24 1.39
CA LEU A 98 -8.74 -11.14 1.46
C LEU A 98 -9.41 -11.09 2.83
N HIS A 99 -9.84 -12.24 3.36
CA HIS A 99 -10.45 -12.34 4.67
C HIS A 99 -9.49 -11.92 5.79
N VAL A 100 -8.24 -12.41 5.77
CA VAL A 100 -7.18 -12.03 6.73
C VAL A 100 -6.97 -10.53 6.72
N TYR A 101 -6.81 -9.91 5.56
CA TYR A 101 -6.58 -8.47 5.48
C TYR A 101 -7.79 -7.69 5.98
N ALA A 102 -9.00 -8.00 5.50
CA ALA A 102 -10.22 -7.29 5.83
C ALA A 102 -10.60 -7.36 7.31
N ASN A 103 -10.45 -8.54 7.94
CA ASN A 103 -10.90 -8.81 9.32
C ASN A 103 -9.76 -8.80 10.36
N SER A 104 -8.55 -8.45 9.94
CA SER A 104 -7.46 -8.23 10.89
C SER A 104 -7.65 -6.93 11.66
N LYS A 105 -7.09 -6.89 12.88
CA LYS A 105 -7.08 -5.69 13.70
C LYS A 105 -6.36 -4.54 12.96
N ASN A 106 -6.75 -3.31 13.27
CA ASN A 106 -6.09 -2.11 12.74
C ASN A 106 -4.56 -2.11 12.96
N SER A 107 -4.06 -2.68 14.06
CA SER A 107 -2.62 -2.83 14.34
C SER A 107 -1.90 -3.67 13.27
N PHE A 108 -2.45 -4.82 12.90
CA PHE A 108 -1.88 -5.69 11.87
C PHE A 108 -1.88 -4.99 10.50
N ARG A 109 -3.02 -4.39 10.12
CA ARG A 109 -3.13 -3.63 8.86
C ARG A 109 -2.14 -2.49 8.78
N LYS A 110 -1.95 -1.72 9.87
CA LYS A 110 -0.93 -0.66 9.94
C LYS A 110 0.48 -1.22 9.77
N ARG A 111 0.82 -2.33 10.43
CA ARG A 111 2.13 -2.99 10.32
C ARG A 111 2.41 -3.46 8.90
N PHE A 112 1.46 -4.18 8.31
CA PHE A 112 1.53 -4.64 6.92
C PHE A 112 1.68 -3.47 5.94
N ASN A 113 0.77 -2.49 5.99
CA ASN A 113 0.77 -1.36 5.05
C ASN A 113 1.99 -0.44 5.22
N ASN A 114 2.54 -0.30 6.42
CA ASN A 114 3.79 0.41 6.62
C ASN A 114 4.94 -0.29 5.89
N LEU A 115 5.03 -1.62 5.99
CA LEU A 115 6.04 -2.39 5.27
C LEU A 115 5.83 -2.33 3.75
N VAL A 116 4.57 -2.37 3.27
CA VAL A 116 4.26 -2.13 1.85
C VAL A 116 4.77 -0.76 1.42
N GLN A 117 4.62 0.28 2.24
CA GLN A 117 5.01 1.64 1.88
C GLN A 117 6.53 1.88 1.80
N ILE A 118 7.35 1.09 2.52
CA ILE A 118 8.78 1.40 2.70
C ILE A 118 9.75 0.29 2.25
N LYS A 119 9.27 -0.91 1.93
CA LYS A 119 10.15 -2.06 1.63
C LYS A 119 10.26 -2.41 0.15
N GLY A 120 9.82 -1.53 -0.75
CA GLY A 120 9.93 -1.70 -2.20
C GLY A 120 11.13 -1.01 -2.85
N ALA A 121 11.93 -0.26 -2.08
CA ALA A 121 13.03 0.56 -2.61
C ALA A 121 14.04 -0.20 -3.49
N ASN A 122 14.33 -1.46 -3.16
CA ASN A 122 15.15 -2.36 -3.97
C ASN A 122 14.89 -3.82 -3.57
N VAL A 123 15.40 -4.75 -4.38
CA VAL A 123 15.21 -6.20 -4.21
C VAL A 123 15.74 -6.70 -2.87
N THR A 124 16.88 -6.20 -2.39
CA THR A 124 17.48 -6.62 -1.11
C THR A 124 16.60 -6.18 0.07
N THR A 125 16.22 -4.91 0.11
CA THR A 125 15.32 -4.37 1.14
C THR A 125 13.98 -5.10 1.16
N TYR A 126 13.46 -5.45 -0.01
CA TYR A 126 12.24 -6.25 -0.13
C TYR A 126 12.43 -7.69 0.38
N LYS A 127 13.48 -8.38 -0.07
CA LYS A 127 13.76 -9.77 0.31
C LYS A 127 13.93 -9.91 1.81
N ASP A 128 14.72 -9.02 2.40
CA ASP A 128 15.15 -9.15 3.79
C ASP A 128 14.19 -8.47 4.77
N GLY A 129 13.44 -7.46 4.31
CA GLY A 129 12.65 -6.60 5.19
C GLY A 129 11.13 -6.66 5.03
N PHE A 130 10.61 -7.31 3.98
CA PHE A 130 9.16 -7.46 3.75
C PHE A 130 8.72 -8.90 4.00
N HIS A 131 8.28 -9.25 5.20
CA HIS A 131 7.90 -10.63 5.57
C HIS A 131 6.41 -10.96 5.36
N PHE A 132 5.73 -10.20 4.49
CA PHE A 132 4.34 -10.43 4.11
C PHE A 132 4.19 -10.58 2.59
N LYS A 133 5.19 -11.21 1.94
CA LYS A 133 5.24 -11.40 0.48
C LYS A 133 4.05 -12.20 -0.02
N SER A 134 3.69 -13.26 0.71
CA SER A 134 2.56 -14.14 0.34
C SER A 134 1.23 -13.40 0.43
N LEU A 135 1.02 -12.65 1.53
CA LEU A 135 -0.20 -11.85 1.70
C LEU A 135 -0.31 -10.78 0.61
N TYR A 136 0.77 -10.04 0.34
CA TYR A 136 0.81 -9.04 -0.72
C TYR A 136 0.49 -9.65 -2.10
N PHE A 137 1.13 -10.77 -2.43
CA PHE A 137 0.90 -11.49 -3.69
C PHE A 137 -0.58 -11.87 -3.84
N PHE A 138 -1.17 -12.54 -2.85
CA PHE A 138 -2.57 -12.94 -2.93
C PHE A 138 -3.53 -11.76 -3.00
N LEU A 139 -3.27 -10.67 -2.27
CA LEU A 139 -4.10 -9.46 -2.36
C LEU A 139 -4.04 -8.85 -3.76
N MET A 140 -2.85 -8.66 -4.32
CA MET A 140 -2.68 -8.11 -5.67
C MET A 140 -3.29 -9.00 -6.75
N ASP A 141 -3.06 -10.31 -6.68
CA ASP A 141 -3.61 -11.26 -7.65
C ASP A 141 -5.14 -11.34 -7.55
N SER A 142 -5.68 -11.39 -6.33
CA SER A 142 -7.14 -11.38 -6.10
C SER A 142 -7.79 -10.13 -6.67
N MET A 143 -7.23 -8.95 -6.40
CA MET A 143 -7.79 -7.70 -6.92
C MET A 143 -7.81 -7.70 -8.46
N ARG A 144 -6.81 -8.27 -9.13
CA ARG A 144 -6.82 -8.38 -10.60
C ARG A 144 -7.87 -9.34 -11.12
N LEU A 145 -7.96 -10.54 -10.53
CA LEU A 145 -8.93 -11.56 -10.93
C LEU A 145 -10.37 -11.06 -10.79
N LEU A 146 -10.61 -10.20 -9.78
CA LEU A 146 -11.93 -9.64 -9.46
C LEU A 146 -12.21 -8.33 -10.20
N LYS A 147 -11.24 -7.80 -10.96
CA LYS A 147 -11.45 -6.61 -11.78
C LYS A 147 -12.23 -6.99 -13.04
N HIS A 148 -13.55 -7.04 -12.93
CA HIS A 148 -14.45 -7.44 -14.02
C HIS A 148 -14.70 -6.35 -15.08
N THR A 149 -14.48 -5.08 -14.75
CA THR A 149 -14.71 -3.94 -15.67
C THR A 149 -13.65 -2.86 -15.49
N ASN A 150 -13.49 -1.99 -16.49
CA ASN A 150 -12.72 -0.75 -16.36
C ASN A 150 -13.52 0.38 -15.65
N SER A 151 -14.51 0.02 -14.83
CA SER A 151 -15.32 1.01 -14.12
C SER A 151 -14.61 1.52 -12.87
N CYS A 152 -14.64 2.83 -12.68
CA CYS A 152 -14.09 3.51 -11.52
C CYS A 152 -15.22 3.87 -10.57
N ARG A 153 -14.95 3.84 -9.26
CA ARG A 153 -15.95 4.13 -8.22
C ARG A 153 -15.46 5.29 -7.36
N ASN A 154 -16.41 6.10 -6.90
CA ASN A 154 -16.14 7.11 -5.89
C ASN A 154 -16.20 6.45 -4.52
N VAL A 155 -15.09 6.51 -3.78
CA VAL A 155 -14.95 6.00 -2.43
C VAL A 155 -14.32 7.05 -1.54
N TYR A 156 -14.52 6.91 -0.24
CA TYR A 156 -14.17 7.93 0.74
C TYR A 156 -13.34 7.34 1.87
N TYR A 157 -12.40 8.14 2.37
CA TYR A 157 -11.57 7.76 3.52
C TYR A 157 -11.29 9.00 4.34
N ALA A 158 -11.54 8.96 5.65
CA ALA A 158 -11.19 10.03 6.57
C ALA A 158 -10.17 9.55 7.60
N THR A 159 -9.34 10.48 8.05
CA THR A 159 -8.31 10.20 9.04
C THR A 159 -7.97 11.47 9.83
N LYS A 160 -7.69 11.32 11.11
CA LYS A 160 -7.20 12.41 11.97
C LYS A 160 -5.81 12.91 11.54
N ASN A 161 -5.06 12.08 10.79
CA ASN A 161 -3.77 12.49 10.25
C ASN A 161 -3.94 13.66 9.26
N LYS A 162 -3.06 14.65 9.36
CA LYS A 162 -3.05 15.80 8.46
C LYS A 162 -2.19 15.46 7.25
N TYR A 163 -2.78 15.50 6.05
CA TYR A 163 -2.05 15.36 4.79
C TYR A 163 -2.03 16.70 4.05
N MET A 164 -1.04 16.85 3.18
CA MET A 164 -1.00 17.93 2.18
C MET A 164 -0.62 17.35 0.82
N ALA A 165 -1.16 17.94 -0.23
CA ALA A 165 -0.82 17.61 -1.60
C ALA A 165 -0.92 18.89 -2.43
N ASP A 166 -0.15 18.97 -3.50
CA ASP A 166 -0.22 20.09 -4.43
C ASP A 166 -1.28 19.79 -5.49
N GLU A 167 -2.15 20.76 -5.79
CA GLU A 167 -3.14 20.57 -6.87
C GLU A 167 -2.44 20.27 -8.20
N LYS A 168 -3.06 19.43 -9.03
CA LYS A 168 -2.53 18.93 -10.30
C LYS A 168 -1.33 17.99 -10.19
N ALA A 169 -0.75 17.78 -9.00
CA ALA A 169 0.30 16.79 -8.79
C ALA A 169 -0.24 15.35 -8.96
N GLU A 170 0.64 14.43 -9.35
CA GLU A 170 0.39 13.00 -9.23
C GLU A 170 0.86 12.51 -7.86
N VAL A 171 0.05 11.68 -7.22
CA VAL A 171 0.32 11.11 -5.90
C VAL A 171 -0.06 9.63 -5.87
N ARG A 172 0.56 8.88 -4.97
CA ARG A 172 0.25 7.49 -4.65
C ARG A 172 0.15 7.35 -3.14
N PHE A 173 -0.71 6.44 -2.68
CA PHE A 173 -0.71 6.05 -1.28
C PHE A 173 0.44 5.10 -0.94
N GLY A 174 0.95 4.34 -1.92
CA GLY A 174 2.05 3.40 -1.74
C GLY A 174 1.73 2.22 -0.82
N ARG A 175 0.46 1.98 -0.53
CA ARG A 175 -0.04 0.92 0.37
C ARG A 175 -1.50 0.65 0.06
N PHE A 176 -2.03 -0.47 0.56
CA PHE A 176 -3.46 -0.72 0.47
C PHE A 176 -4.20 0.27 1.36
N MET A 177 -5.27 0.86 0.84
CA MET A 177 -6.11 1.80 1.58
C MET A 177 -7.49 1.18 1.78
N ASN A 178 -8.03 1.29 2.99
CA ASN A 178 -9.44 1.04 3.20
C ASN A 178 -10.25 2.27 2.80
N ALA A 179 -11.45 2.04 2.28
CA ALA A 179 -12.38 3.12 1.94
C ALA A 179 -13.83 2.65 2.08
N VAL A 180 -14.76 3.59 2.12
CA VAL A 180 -16.21 3.35 2.21
C VAL A 180 -16.94 3.96 1.02
N ASN A 181 -18.15 3.48 0.77
CA ASN A 181 -18.98 3.97 -0.34
C ASN A 181 -19.74 5.26 0.02
N THR A 182 -19.95 5.53 1.31
CA THR A 182 -20.80 6.62 1.79
C THR A 182 -19.97 7.73 2.42
N LYS A 183 -20.10 8.95 1.88
CA LYS A 183 -19.35 10.11 2.38
C LYS A 183 -19.59 10.42 3.86
N SER A 184 -20.86 10.37 4.29
CA SER A 184 -21.27 10.77 5.64
C SER A 184 -20.75 9.84 6.74
N SER A 185 -20.49 8.56 6.45
CA SER A 185 -20.04 7.59 7.45
C SER A 185 -18.61 7.81 7.96
N GLN A 186 -17.90 8.81 7.42
CA GLN A 186 -16.52 9.12 7.74
C GLN A 186 -16.36 10.48 8.44
N ILE A 187 -17.44 11.29 8.52
CA ILE A 187 -17.36 12.64 9.07
C ILE A 187 -17.00 12.62 10.56
N GLU A 188 -17.57 11.71 11.34
CA GLU A 188 -17.24 11.55 12.77
C GLU A 188 -15.74 11.30 13.03
N THR A 189 -15.02 10.72 12.06
CA THR A 189 -13.58 10.46 12.21
C THR A 189 -12.75 11.75 12.25
N ILE A 190 -13.22 12.80 11.58
CA ILE A 190 -12.54 14.10 11.44
C ILE A 190 -13.24 15.22 12.23
N ASP A 191 -14.38 14.93 12.85
CA ASP A 191 -15.08 15.86 13.73
C ASP A 191 -14.47 15.82 15.13
N THR A 192 -13.24 16.31 15.21
CA THR A 192 -12.46 16.40 16.44
C THR A 192 -11.81 17.78 16.50
N GLU A 193 -11.46 18.29 17.68
CA GLU A 193 -10.88 19.64 17.84
C GLU A 193 -9.72 19.95 16.86
N GLU A 194 -8.88 18.97 16.55
CA GLU A 194 -7.72 19.12 15.65
C GLU A 194 -8.04 18.94 14.15
N GLY A 195 -9.25 18.48 13.82
CA GLY A 195 -9.67 18.10 12.47
C GLY A 195 -8.91 16.90 11.91
N GLY A 196 -8.77 16.88 10.59
CA GLY A 196 -8.00 15.86 9.89
C GLY A 196 -8.04 16.01 8.38
N THR A 197 -7.84 14.90 7.67
CA THR A 197 -7.94 14.83 6.21
C THR A 197 -9.09 13.92 5.80
N PHE A 198 -9.91 14.43 4.89
CA PHE A 198 -10.94 13.70 4.17
C PHE A 198 -10.49 13.49 2.73
N PHE A 199 -10.47 12.26 2.27
CA PHE A 199 -10.17 11.90 0.89
C PHE A 199 -11.46 11.55 0.14
N SER A 200 -11.69 12.23 -0.97
CA SER A 200 -12.70 11.85 -1.97
C SER A 200 -11.97 11.26 -3.16
N ILE A 201 -12.09 9.95 -3.37
CA ILE A 201 -11.23 9.20 -4.26
C ILE A 201 -12.06 8.58 -5.37
N ASN A 202 -11.79 8.93 -6.62
CA ASN A 202 -12.24 8.15 -7.78
C ASN A 202 -11.16 7.12 -8.11
N SER A 203 -11.44 5.84 -7.81
CA SER A 203 -10.51 4.72 -7.99
C SER A 203 -11.04 3.72 -9.01
N CYS A 204 -10.17 3.28 -9.91
CA CYS A 204 -10.41 2.26 -10.92
C CYS A 204 -9.77 0.90 -10.53
N PHE A 205 -9.10 0.83 -9.38
CA PHE A 205 -8.58 -0.42 -8.83
C PHE A 205 -8.95 -0.55 -7.35
N VAL A 206 -10.26 -0.53 -7.14
CA VAL A 206 -10.92 -0.71 -5.86
C VAL A 206 -11.72 -2.00 -5.86
N PHE A 207 -11.63 -2.71 -4.75
CA PHE A 207 -12.27 -3.99 -4.52
C PHE A 207 -13.30 -3.84 -3.40
N ASN A 208 -14.54 -4.31 -3.62
CA ASN A 208 -15.55 -4.41 -2.57
C ASN A 208 -15.34 -5.71 -1.79
N VAL A 209 -15.12 -5.56 -0.49
CA VAL A 209 -14.84 -6.64 0.45
C VAL A 209 -16.07 -7.51 0.69
N GLU A 210 -17.27 -6.92 0.83
CA GLU A 210 -18.51 -7.66 1.12
C GLU A 210 -18.94 -8.56 -0.04
N GLU A 211 -18.62 -8.17 -1.28
CA GLU A 211 -19.00 -8.95 -2.47
C GLU A 211 -18.25 -10.30 -2.53
N ASN A 212 -17.04 -10.36 -1.96
CA ASN A 212 -16.05 -11.41 -2.23
C ASN A 212 -15.44 -12.05 -0.97
N THR A 213 -15.67 -11.46 0.20
CA THR A 213 -15.36 -12.06 1.50
C THR A 213 -16.67 -12.36 2.23
N CYS A 214 -16.65 -13.35 3.11
CA CYS A 214 -17.88 -13.85 3.74
C CYS A 214 -18.32 -13.04 4.96
N LYS A 215 -17.44 -12.18 5.47
CA LYS A 215 -17.71 -11.28 6.56
C LYS A 215 -16.69 -10.15 6.52
N SER A 216 -17.15 -8.91 6.63
CA SER A 216 -16.29 -7.80 7.06
C SER A 216 -17.11 -6.81 7.84
N ASP A 217 -16.83 -6.70 9.14
CA ASP A 217 -17.52 -5.76 10.02
C ASP A 217 -16.90 -4.35 9.94
N GLU A 218 -15.66 -4.22 9.42
CA GLU A 218 -14.87 -3.00 9.52
C GLU A 218 -14.43 -2.39 8.17
N MET A 219 -14.48 -3.14 7.06
CA MET A 219 -13.91 -2.70 5.79
C MET A 219 -14.84 -2.97 4.61
N GLN A 220 -15.27 -1.91 3.93
CA GLN A 220 -16.12 -2.02 2.75
C GLN A 220 -15.32 -2.16 1.46
N ASN A 221 -14.27 -1.35 1.30
CA ASN A 221 -13.47 -1.35 0.09
C ASN A 221 -11.96 -1.34 0.38
N ILE A 222 -11.20 -1.93 -0.54
CA ILE A 222 -9.74 -1.91 -0.57
C ILE A 222 -9.29 -1.26 -1.88
N ILE A 223 -8.46 -0.22 -1.80
CA ILE A 223 -7.80 0.44 -2.93
C ILE A 223 -6.38 -0.10 -3.05
N SER A 224 -5.94 -0.37 -4.28
CA SER A 224 -4.64 -0.94 -4.58
C SER A 224 -3.47 0.04 -4.35
N PRO A 225 -2.28 -0.43 -3.93
CA PRO A 225 -1.07 0.40 -3.81
C PRO A 225 -0.48 0.89 -5.16
N VAL A 226 -0.92 0.33 -6.29
CA VAL A 226 -0.34 0.59 -7.62
C VAL A 226 -1.11 1.66 -8.42
N GLU A 227 -2.10 2.29 -7.80
CA GLU A 227 -2.89 3.33 -8.45
C GLU A 227 -2.28 4.72 -8.25
N VAL A 228 -2.12 5.45 -9.35
CA VAL A 228 -1.70 6.85 -9.37
C VAL A 228 -2.93 7.73 -9.46
N PHE A 229 -2.98 8.75 -8.60
CA PHE A 229 -4.05 9.72 -8.58
C PHE A 229 -3.54 11.10 -8.94
N ARG A 230 -4.30 11.83 -9.76
CA ARG A 230 -4.12 13.27 -9.93
C ARG A 230 -4.95 14.02 -8.90
N VAL A 231 -4.31 14.93 -8.18
CA VAL A 231 -4.97 15.81 -7.21
C VAL A 231 -5.82 16.83 -7.96
N GLN A 232 -7.15 16.74 -7.81
CA GLN A 232 -8.10 17.63 -8.49
C GLN A 232 -8.32 18.92 -7.71
N SER A 233 -8.42 18.83 -6.39
CA SER A 233 -8.55 20.01 -5.54
C SER A 233 -8.14 19.72 -4.10
N VAL A 234 -7.69 20.76 -3.40
CA VAL A 234 -7.43 20.73 -1.96
C VAL A 234 -8.20 21.87 -1.30
N LYS A 235 -9.19 21.53 -0.47
CA LYS A 235 -10.11 22.50 0.13
C LYS A 235 -10.11 22.38 1.64
N VAL A 236 -10.24 23.49 2.35
CA VAL A 236 -10.59 23.49 3.77
C VAL A 236 -12.10 23.53 3.87
N LYS A 237 -12.67 22.60 4.63
CA LYS A 237 -14.11 22.49 4.90
C LYS A 237 -14.36 22.52 6.39
N THR A 238 -15.62 22.72 6.75
CA THR A 238 -16.06 22.76 8.14
C THR A 238 -17.17 21.73 8.33
N THR A 239 -17.14 20.99 9.45
CA THR A 239 -18.25 20.14 9.90
C THR A 239 -19.40 20.98 10.44
N ASN A 240 -20.50 20.33 10.82
CA ASN A 240 -21.62 21.03 11.47
C ASN A 240 -21.22 21.61 12.83
N ASP A 241 -20.27 20.96 13.52
CA ASP A 241 -19.77 21.36 14.84
C ASP A 241 -18.62 22.39 14.75
N ASN A 242 -18.50 23.08 13.62
CA ASN A 242 -17.48 24.09 13.32
C ASN A 242 -16.03 23.58 13.28
N THR A 243 -15.82 22.26 13.23
CA THR A 243 -14.48 21.67 13.08
C THR A 243 -13.96 21.85 11.65
N LYS A 244 -12.78 22.46 11.49
CA LYS A 244 -12.12 22.58 10.18
C LYS A 244 -11.36 21.30 9.82
N TYR A 245 -11.50 20.84 8.59
CA TYR A 245 -10.74 19.72 8.03
C TYR A 245 -10.32 19.98 6.59
N LYS A 246 -9.34 19.23 6.09
CA LYS A 246 -8.88 19.32 4.70
C LYS A 246 -9.52 18.23 3.86
N GLU A 247 -10.21 18.59 2.78
CA GLU A 247 -10.68 17.65 1.77
C GLU A 247 -9.70 17.63 0.58
N ILE A 248 -9.16 16.45 0.26
CA ILE A 248 -8.33 16.20 -0.91
C ILE A 248 -9.13 15.34 -1.89
N THR A 249 -9.37 15.87 -3.09
CA THR A 249 -10.05 15.14 -4.16
C THR A 249 -9.04 14.51 -5.10
N LEU A 250 -9.12 13.19 -5.25
CA LEU A 250 -8.20 12.38 -6.04
C LEU A 250 -8.94 11.71 -7.19
N GLN A 251 -8.40 11.85 -8.40
CA GLN A 251 -8.92 11.21 -9.61
C GLN A 251 -7.91 10.21 -10.12
N HIS A 252 -8.33 8.98 -10.43
CA HIS A 252 -7.48 8.01 -11.11
C HIS A 252 -6.79 8.66 -12.32
N SER A 253 -5.47 8.50 -12.40
CA SER A 253 -4.65 8.94 -13.54
C SER A 253 -4.21 7.73 -14.37
N ARG A 254 -3.53 6.78 -13.72
CA ARG A 254 -2.97 5.58 -14.35
C ARG A 254 -2.62 4.51 -13.31
N PHE A 255 -2.27 3.32 -13.78
CA PHE A 255 -1.58 2.33 -12.95
C PHE A 255 -0.07 2.48 -13.08
N LEU A 256 0.65 2.27 -11.98
CA LEU A 256 2.09 2.22 -11.91
C LEU A 256 2.51 1.08 -10.99
N SER A 257 3.00 0.01 -11.61
CA SER A 257 3.56 -1.16 -10.94
C SER A 257 4.94 -1.47 -11.49
N THR A 258 5.73 -2.20 -10.71
CA THR A 258 7.00 -2.76 -11.15
C THR A 258 6.77 -4.19 -11.68
N PRO A 259 7.00 -4.48 -12.98
CA PRO A 259 6.90 -5.82 -13.51
C PRO A 259 8.09 -6.65 -13.03
N SER A 260 7.93 -7.32 -11.90
CA SER A 260 9.02 -8.07 -11.26
C SER A 260 8.53 -9.16 -10.33
N CYS A 261 9.37 -10.17 -10.18
CA CYS A 261 9.15 -11.38 -9.39
C CYS A 261 10.36 -11.58 -8.46
N PRO A 262 10.58 -10.66 -7.53
CA PRO A 262 11.90 -10.41 -6.93
C PRO A 262 12.50 -11.59 -6.17
N PHE A 263 11.70 -12.55 -5.71
CA PHE A 263 12.16 -13.70 -4.94
C PHE A 263 12.19 -15.03 -5.71
N LEU A 264 11.72 -15.05 -6.96
CA LEU A 264 11.92 -16.21 -7.81
C LEU A 264 13.36 -16.25 -8.34
N PRO A 265 13.93 -17.44 -8.58
CA PRO A 265 15.17 -17.55 -9.33
C PRO A 265 14.96 -16.88 -10.70
N ARG A 266 15.93 -16.08 -11.16
CA ARG A 266 15.91 -15.63 -12.56
C ARG A 266 16.09 -16.86 -13.43
N ASN A 267 15.12 -17.16 -14.28
CA ASN A 267 15.33 -18.10 -15.37
C ASN A 267 16.40 -17.50 -16.30
N THR A 268 17.59 -18.11 -16.32
CA THR A 268 18.69 -17.72 -17.21
C THR A 268 18.45 -18.12 -18.67
N ALA A 269 17.26 -18.62 -19.01
CA ALA A 269 16.91 -19.09 -20.33
C ALA A 269 16.86 -17.99 -21.40
N ASP A 270 16.73 -16.71 -21.02
CA ASP A 270 16.60 -15.60 -21.97
C ASP A 270 17.94 -14.95 -22.38
N VAL A 271 19.06 -15.43 -21.84
CA VAL A 271 20.41 -14.97 -22.26
C VAL A 271 20.91 -15.74 -23.49
N GLY A 272 20.22 -16.81 -23.89
CA GLY A 272 20.60 -17.66 -25.04
C GLY A 272 20.29 -17.07 -26.42
N ALA A 273 19.43 -16.04 -26.52
CA ALA A 273 19.06 -15.45 -27.81
C ALA A 273 20.03 -14.35 -28.28
N SER A 274 20.81 -13.75 -27.37
CA SER A 274 21.71 -12.64 -27.69
C SER A 274 23.09 -13.10 -28.17
N THR A 275 23.54 -14.30 -27.81
CA THR A 275 24.84 -14.83 -28.25
C THR A 275 24.81 -15.44 -29.65
N SER A 276 23.64 -15.82 -30.19
CA SER A 276 23.53 -16.38 -31.55
C SER A 276 23.68 -15.32 -32.65
N LEU A 277 23.26 -14.07 -32.39
CA LEU A 277 23.38 -12.97 -33.36
C LEU A 277 24.82 -12.46 -33.55
N PHE A 278 25.68 -12.58 -32.52
CA PHE A 278 27.09 -12.20 -32.63
C PHE A 278 27.91 -13.18 -33.48
N PHE A 279 27.56 -14.47 -33.49
CA PHE A 279 28.25 -15.45 -34.35
C PHE A 279 27.82 -15.37 -35.81
N ILE A 280 26.60 -14.92 -36.11
CA ILE A 280 26.15 -14.72 -37.50
C ILE A 280 26.80 -13.48 -38.12
N LEU A 281 27.14 -12.46 -37.33
CA LEU A 281 27.78 -11.24 -37.87
C LEU A 281 29.27 -11.43 -38.21
N LEU A 282 29.96 -12.37 -37.55
CA LEU A 282 31.37 -12.66 -37.81
C LEU A 282 31.61 -13.55 -39.04
N THR A 283 30.62 -14.30 -39.51
CA THR A 283 30.76 -15.14 -40.71
C THR A 283 30.47 -14.37 -42.01
N VAL A 284 29.72 -13.27 -41.95
CA VAL A 284 29.40 -12.44 -43.12
C VAL A 284 30.57 -11.52 -43.51
N THR A 285 31.43 -11.11 -42.56
CA THR A 285 32.59 -10.26 -42.89
C THR A 285 33.78 -11.01 -43.47
N ALA A 286 33.90 -12.32 -43.20
CA ALA A 286 34.95 -13.16 -43.80
C ALA A 286 34.70 -13.47 -45.29
N SER A 287 33.45 -13.39 -45.75
CA SER A 287 33.08 -13.70 -47.14
C SER A 287 33.20 -12.51 -48.10
N LEU A 288 33.35 -11.28 -47.58
CA LEU A 288 33.53 -10.06 -48.39
C LEU A 288 35.00 -9.66 -48.58
N LEU A 289 35.94 -10.26 -47.84
CA LEU A 289 37.38 -9.94 -47.95
C LEU A 289 38.12 -10.80 -48.99
N THR A 290 37.47 -11.74 -49.66
CA THR A 290 38.09 -12.56 -50.72
C THR A 290 37.78 -12.09 -52.14
N GLN A 291 37.02 -10.99 -52.34
CA GLN A 291 36.72 -10.45 -53.67
C GLN A 291 37.55 -9.22 -54.07
N PHE A 292 38.44 -8.71 -53.21
CA PHE A 292 39.34 -7.59 -53.52
C PHE A 292 40.82 -7.99 -53.46
N SER A 293 41.17 -9.05 -54.18
CA SER A 293 42.53 -9.21 -54.66
C SER A 293 42.49 -10.04 -55.94
N LEU A 294 42.52 -9.36 -57.09
CA LEU A 294 43.09 -9.82 -58.36
C LEU A 294 42.60 -8.90 -59.47
N SER A 295 43.44 -7.98 -59.92
CA SER A 295 43.88 -7.89 -61.33
C SER A 295 44.85 -6.72 -61.52
N PRO A 296 45.75 -6.82 -62.51
CA PRO A 296 47.14 -6.33 -62.46
C PRO A 296 47.34 -4.85 -62.79
#